data_AF-A0A0W1APJ4-F1
#
_entry.id   AF-A0A0W1APJ4-F1
#
_cell.length_a   1.000
_cell.length_b   1.000
_cell.length_c   1.000
_cell.angle_alpha   90.00
_cell.angle_beta   90.00
_cell.angle_gamma   90.00
#
_symmetry.space_group_name_H-M   'P 1'
#
loop_
_entity.id
_entity.type
_entity.pdbx_description
1 polymer ?
#
loop_
_entity_poly.entity_id
_entity_poly.type
_entity_poly.pdbx_seq_one_letter_code
_entity_poly.pdbx_strand_id
1 'polypeptide(L)'
;SSAGTITNILDGTITSVLGATITAGTITSVLGATITAGTLSSAGTVTNILNGTISSVLGATITAGTLSSAGTITNILNGTITSVLGATITAGTLSSAGTITNILEGTITSVLGATITAGTLSSAGTITNILDGTITSVLGATITAGTLSSAGTITNILDGTITSVLGATITAGTLSSAGTVTNILNGTITSVLGATITAGTLSSAGTITNILDGTITSVLGATITAGTITSVLGA
;
A
#
# COMPACT_ATOMS: atom_id res chain seq x y z
N SER A 1 24.57 2.25 -13.20
CA SER A 1 24.88 3.38 -12.29
C SER A 1 24.50 2.96 -10.88
N SER A 2 25.45 2.94 -9.95
CA SER A 2 25.13 2.69 -8.54
C SER A 2 24.43 3.94 -8.00
N ALA A 3 23.24 3.80 -7.41
CA ALA A 3 22.66 4.86 -6.61
C ALA A 3 23.62 5.16 -5.45
N GLY A 4 23.84 6.45 -5.15
CA GLY A 4 24.59 6.84 -3.95
C GLY A 4 23.80 6.45 -2.70
N THR A 5 24.46 5.79 -1.75
CA THR A 5 23.87 5.47 -0.45
C THR A 5 24.11 6.62 0.50
N ILE A 6 23.04 7.27 0.96
CA ILE A 6 23.10 8.21 2.08
C ILE A 6 22.66 7.45 3.32
N THR A 7 23.60 7.23 4.24
CA THR A 7 23.39 6.30 5.37
C THR A 7 22.92 7.02 6.64
N ASN A 8 23.07 8.34 6.73
CA ASN A 8 22.69 9.12 7.90
C ASN A 8 22.41 10.58 7.53
N ILE A 9 21.35 11.17 8.07
CA ILE A 9 21.00 12.59 7.92
C ILE A 9 20.64 13.09 9.32
N LEU A 10 21.59 13.70 10.02
CA LEU A 10 21.28 14.31 11.32
C LEU A 10 20.83 15.75 11.10
N ASP A 11 19.57 16.05 11.44
CA ASP A 11 18.97 17.40 11.45
C ASP A 11 19.00 18.16 10.11
N GLY A 12 19.24 17.45 9.00
CA GLY A 12 19.30 18.00 7.64
C GLY A 12 18.04 17.72 6.81
N THR A 13 17.91 18.44 5.68
CA THR A 13 16.88 18.18 4.66
C THR A 13 17.53 17.73 3.35
N ILE A 14 17.07 16.61 2.80
CA ILE A 14 17.44 16.16 1.44
C ILE A 14 16.22 16.20 0.53
N THR A 15 16.39 16.78 -0.65
CA THR A 15 15.29 16.96 -1.60
C THR A 15 14.88 15.66 -2.29
N SER A 16 15.85 14.81 -2.68
CA SER A 16 15.58 13.60 -3.45
C SER A 16 16.69 12.55 -3.31
N VAL A 17 16.30 11.28 -3.17
CA VAL A 17 17.20 10.10 -3.24
C VAL A 17 16.52 8.94 -3.98
N LEU A 18 17.27 7.98 -4.53
CA LEU A 18 16.72 6.80 -5.22
C LEU A 18 16.42 5.62 -4.26
N GLY A 19 16.84 5.76 -3.00
CA GLY A 19 16.59 4.84 -1.90
C GLY A 19 17.12 5.45 -0.60
N ALA A 20 16.58 5.06 0.55
CA ALA A 20 16.89 5.73 1.82
C ALA A 20 17.03 4.80 3.03
N THR A 21 17.99 5.14 3.88
CA THR A 21 18.05 4.80 5.31
C THR A 21 18.18 6.11 6.07
N ILE A 22 17.24 6.38 6.97
CA ILE A 22 17.14 7.67 7.64
C ILE A 22 17.24 7.45 9.14
N THR A 23 18.18 8.15 9.76
CA THR A 23 18.37 8.21 11.20
C THR A 23 18.32 9.68 11.59
N ALA A 24 17.13 10.15 11.98
CA ALA A 24 16.72 11.56 12.08
C ALA A 24 16.70 12.33 10.74
N GLY A 25 16.26 13.59 10.76
CA GLY A 25 16.22 14.46 9.58
C GLY A 25 14.99 14.28 8.67
N THR A 26 14.95 15.06 7.58
CA THR A 26 13.83 15.10 6.64
C THR A 26 14.27 14.76 5.21
N ILE A 27 13.54 13.87 4.54
CA ILE A 27 13.63 13.66 3.09
C ILE A 27 12.33 14.12 2.44
N THR A 28 12.42 15.01 1.47
CA THR A 28 11.22 15.44 0.72
C THR A 28 10.71 14.29 -0.16
N SER A 29 11.60 13.59 -0.88
CA SER A 29 11.19 12.56 -1.82
C SER A 29 12.18 11.39 -1.94
N VAL A 30 11.67 10.16 -1.92
CA VAL A 30 12.37 8.96 -2.39
C VAL A 30 11.82 8.61 -3.77
N LEU A 31 12.65 8.69 -4.80
CA LEU A 31 12.24 8.58 -6.20
C LEU A 31 11.97 7.13 -6.61
N GLY A 32 10.93 6.97 -7.42
CA GLY A 32 10.65 5.75 -8.16
C GLY A 32 11.50 5.63 -9.43
N ALA A 33 11.08 4.74 -10.33
CA ALA A 33 11.74 4.48 -11.60
C ALA A 33 10.76 4.62 -12.77
N THR A 34 11.29 4.98 -13.94
CA THR A 34 10.55 4.91 -15.20
C THR A 34 11.01 3.68 -15.97
N ILE A 35 10.09 2.78 -16.28
CA ILE A 35 10.34 1.55 -17.03
C ILE A 35 9.54 1.64 -18.33
N THR A 36 10.23 1.79 -19.45
CA THR A 36 9.59 1.73 -20.77
C THR A 36 9.38 0.29 -21.21
N ALA A 37 10.35 -0.59 -20.91
CA ALA A 37 10.33 -2.03 -21.15
C ALA A 37 11.33 -2.74 -20.22
N GLY A 38 11.21 -4.06 -20.10
CA GLY A 38 12.15 -4.90 -19.33
C GLY A 38 11.70 -5.21 -17.91
N THR A 39 12.65 -5.62 -17.07
CA THR A 39 12.39 -6.08 -15.69
C THR A 39 13.23 -5.28 -14.70
N LEU A 40 12.61 -4.80 -13.62
CA LEU A 40 13.29 -4.18 -12.48
C LEU A 40 12.80 -4.84 -11.18
N SER A 41 13.67 -4.94 -10.17
CA SER A 41 13.33 -5.57 -8.89
C SER A 41 12.56 -4.62 -7.97
N SER A 42 12.98 -3.37 -7.84
CA SER A 42 12.33 -2.41 -6.94
C SER A 42 12.53 -0.96 -7.37
N ALA A 43 11.61 -0.10 -6.95
CA ALA A 43 11.68 1.35 -7.11
C ALA A 43 11.02 2.05 -5.91
N GLY A 44 11.58 3.18 -5.47
CA GLY A 44 11.04 3.92 -4.32
C GLY A 44 11.14 3.12 -3.02
N THR A 45 12.34 2.64 -2.68
CA THR A 45 12.56 1.76 -1.51
C THR A 45 13.15 2.52 -0.33
N VAL A 46 12.54 2.36 0.84
CA VAL A 46 13.05 2.85 2.12
C VAL A 46 13.25 1.67 3.06
N THR A 47 14.47 1.47 3.52
CA THR A 47 14.76 0.32 4.39
C THR A 47 14.42 0.64 5.83
N ASN A 48 14.90 1.78 6.36
CA ASN A 48 14.65 2.18 7.73
C ASN A 48 14.38 3.68 7.83
N ILE A 49 13.44 4.03 8.68
CA ILE A 49 13.23 5.38 9.21
C ILE A 49 13.28 5.29 10.72
N LEU A 50 14.22 5.99 11.34
CA LEU A 50 14.33 6.15 12.78
C LEU A 50 14.20 7.62 13.11
N ASN A 51 13.12 8.02 13.79
CA ASN A 51 12.85 9.42 14.18
C ASN A 51 12.86 10.43 13.02
N GLY A 52 12.74 9.95 11.77
CA GLY A 52 12.85 10.76 10.56
C GLY A 52 11.50 11.06 9.93
N THR A 53 11.47 12.05 9.04
CA THR A 53 10.29 12.38 8.26
C THR A 53 10.54 12.20 6.76
N ILE A 54 9.61 11.54 6.07
CA ILE A 54 9.56 11.51 4.60
C ILE A 54 8.24 12.12 4.12
N SER A 55 8.28 13.14 3.28
CA SER A 55 7.03 13.65 2.68
C SER A 55 6.48 12.65 1.65
N SER A 56 7.31 12.11 0.77
CA SER A 56 6.82 11.17 -0.24
C SER A 56 7.80 10.06 -0.59
N VAL A 57 7.30 8.82 -0.67
CA VAL A 57 7.97 7.70 -1.33
C VAL A 57 7.24 7.45 -2.65
N LEU A 58 7.89 7.69 -3.79
CA LEU A 58 7.27 7.63 -5.10
C LEU A 58 7.28 6.20 -5.65
N GLY A 59 6.15 5.79 -6.21
CA GLY A 59 6.05 4.57 -7.00
C GLY A 59 6.70 4.70 -8.38
N ALA A 60 6.67 3.62 -9.15
CA ALA A 60 7.23 3.57 -10.50
C ALA A 60 6.24 4.02 -11.57
N THR A 61 6.73 4.48 -12.71
CA THR A 61 5.95 4.60 -13.95
C THR A 61 6.37 3.49 -14.90
N ILE A 62 5.43 2.64 -15.31
CA ILE A 62 5.67 1.49 -16.18
C ILE A 62 4.83 1.66 -17.44
N THR A 63 5.48 1.80 -18.58
CA THR A 63 4.78 1.79 -19.88
C THR A 63 4.51 0.35 -20.32
N ALA A 64 5.55 -0.49 -20.25
CA ALA A 64 5.51 -1.93 -20.47
C ALA A 64 6.60 -2.60 -19.61
N GLY A 65 6.40 -3.86 -19.24
CA GLY A 65 7.40 -4.67 -18.53
C GLY A 65 6.93 -5.19 -17.17
N THR A 66 7.90 -5.59 -16.35
CA THR A 66 7.66 -6.22 -15.04
C THR A 66 8.44 -5.49 -13.95
N LEU A 67 7.78 -5.18 -12.85
CA LEU A 67 8.41 -4.67 -11.63
C LEU A 67 7.99 -5.52 -10.44
N SER A 68 8.92 -5.92 -9.57
CA SER A 68 8.52 -6.71 -8.39
C SER A 68 7.89 -5.83 -7.30
N SER A 69 8.42 -4.62 -7.05
CA SER A 69 7.85 -3.74 -6.02
C SER A 69 8.03 -2.25 -6.31
N ALA A 70 7.04 -1.45 -5.92
CA ALA A 70 7.08 0.01 -5.97
C ALA A 70 6.57 0.61 -4.66
N GLY A 71 7.29 1.58 -4.11
CA GLY A 71 6.89 2.25 -2.86
C GLY A 71 6.96 1.31 -1.66
N THR A 72 8.13 0.71 -1.44
CA THR A 72 8.34 -0.27 -0.37
C THR A 72 9.02 0.37 0.83
N ILE A 73 8.45 0.19 2.03
CA ILE A 73 9.07 0.57 3.30
C ILE A 73 9.20 -0.65 4.20
N THR A 74 10.41 -0.93 4.67
CA THR A 74 10.62 -2.10 5.53
C THR A 74 10.34 -1.77 6.99
N ASN A 75 10.99 -0.75 7.56
CA ASN A 75 10.83 -0.39 8.97
C ASN A 75 10.62 1.11 9.17
N ILE A 76 9.63 1.44 10.00
CA ILE A 76 9.43 2.77 10.58
C ILE A 76 9.47 2.61 12.09
N LEU A 77 10.38 3.34 12.74
CA LEU A 77 10.46 3.45 14.19
C LEU A 77 10.38 4.94 14.55
N ASN A 78 9.29 5.35 15.20
CA ASN A 78 9.06 6.75 15.58
C ASN A 78 9.17 7.74 14.40
N GLY A 79 8.98 7.23 13.18
CA GLY A 79 9.09 8.00 11.95
C GLY A 79 7.73 8.44 11.42
N THR A 80 7.75 9.49 10.61
CA THR A 80 6.53 9.97 9.93
C THR A 80 6.69 9.90 8.42
N ILE A 81 5.69 9.35 7.73
CA ILE A 81 5.59 9.42 6.27
C ILE A 81 4.26 10.06 5.88
N THR A 82 4.29 11.09 5.04
CA THR A 82 3.02 11.67 4.57
C THR A 82 2.38 10.81 3.48
N SER A 83 3.14 10.37 2.47
CA SER A 83 2.56 9.56 1.40
C SER A 83 3.50 8.50 0.84
N VAL A 84 2.98 7.30 0.67
CA VAL A 84 3.60 6.21 -0.08
C VAL A 84 2.78 6.02 -1.35
N LEU A 85 3.34 6.37 -2.49
CA LEU A 85 2.63 6.34 -3.77
C LEU A 85 2.81 4.98 -4.44
N GLY A 86 1.71 4.42 -4.93
CA GLY A 86 1.74 3.25 -5.80
C GLY A 86 2.30 3.58 -7.19
N ALA A 87 2.43 2.54 -8.01
CA ALA A 87 2.91 2.69 -9.38
C ALA A 87 1.82 3.21 -10.33
N THR A 88 2.23 3.87 -11.41
CA THR A 88 1.39 4.10 -12.59
C THR A 88 1.80 3.12 -13.68
N ILE A 89 0.86 2.31 -14.18
CA ILE A 89 1.12 1.25 -15.15
C ILE A 89 0.20 1.44 -16.35
N THR A 90 0.78 1.65 -17.54
CA THR A 90 0.01 1.65 -18.79
C THR A 90 -0.28 0.22 -19.22
N ALA A 91 0.77 -0.61 -19.31
CA ALA A 91 0.70 -2.05 -19.56
C ALA A 91 1.79 -2.76 -18.75
N GLY A 92 1.54 -3.98 -18.28
CA GLY A 92 2.57 -4.82 -17.66
C GLY A 92 2.14 -5.50 -16.36
N THR A 93 3.14 -5.93 -15.60
CA THR A 93 2.95 -6.68 -14.36
C THR A 93 3.70 -6.01 -13.22
N LEU A 94 3.02 -5.80 -12.09
CA LEU A 94 3.64 -5.38 -10.83
C LEU A 94 3.28 -6.37 -9.73
N SER A 95 4.24 -6.85 -8.94
CA SER A 95 3.89 -7.76 -7.85
C SER A 95 3.32 -7.00 -6.64
N SER A 96 3.86 -5.83 -6.29
CA SER A 96 3.35 -5.05 -5.16
C SER A 96 3.51 -3.54 -5.31
N ALA A 97 2.51 -2.79 -4.84
CA ALA A 97 2.52 -1.34 -4.77
C ALA A 97 2.12 -0.86 -3.38
N GLY A 98 2.94 0.01 -2.76
CA GLY A 98 2.65 0.56 -1.44
C GLY A 98 2.71 -0.51 -0.35
N THR A 99 3.88 -1.13 -0.20
CA THR A 99 4.09 -2.19 0.79
C THR A 99 4.83 -1.63 2.00
N ILE A 100 4.26 -1.80 3.20
CA ILE A 100 4.95 -1.50 4.46
C ILE A 100 5.01 -2.75 5.34
N THR A 101 6.21 -3.11 5.77
CA THR A 101 6.39 -4.33 6.57
C THR A 101 6.18 -4.06 8.05
N ASN A 102 6.89 -3.10 8.65
CA ASN A 102 6.82 -2.83 10.08
C ASN A 102 6.67 -1.34 10.38
N ILE A 103 5.68 -1.01 11.22
CA ILE A 103 5.51 0.29 11.84
C ILE A 103 5.53 0.09 13.35
N LEU A 104 6.48 0.74 14.02
CA LEU A 104 6.58 0.80 15.47
C LEU A 104 6.53 2.27 15.91
N GLU A 105 5.46 2.66 16.62
CA GLU A 105 5.23 4.04 17.07
C GLU A 105 5.29 5.08 15.92
N GLY A 106 5.15 4.61 14.67
CA GLY A 106 5.27 5.42 13.47
C GLY A 106 3.92 5.92 12.97
N THR A 107 3.94 7.00 12.19
CA THR A 107 2.74 7.56 11.56
C THR A 107 2.87 7.55 10.05
N ILE A 108 1.84 7.06 9.36
CA ILE A 108 1.69 7.20 7.90
C ILE A 108 0.35 7.87 7.59
N THR A 109 0.35 8.97 6.86
CA THR A 109 -0.93 9.60 6.47
C THR A 109 -1.60 8.79 5.36
N SER A 110 -0.87 8.42 4.31
CA SER A 110 -1.48 7.71 3.18
C SER A 110 -0.57 6.67 2.54
N VAL A 111 -1.16 5.51 2.22
CA VAL A 111 -0.57 4.46 1.40
C VAL A 111 -1.47 4.28 0.19
N LEU A 112 -0.99 4.68 -0.98
CA LEU A 112 -1.77 4.66 -2.22
C LEU A 112 -1.45 3.40 -3.02
N GLY A 113 -2.50 2.73 -3.50
CA GLY A 113 -2.38 1.66 -4.48
C GLY A 113 -1.93 2.16 -5.85
N ALA A 114 -1.72 1.22 -6.77
CA ALA A 114 -1.33 1.55 -8.14
C ALA A 114 -2.49 2.13 -8.96
N THR A 115 -2.16 2.90 -10.00
CA THR A 115 -3.07 3.22 -11.10
C THR A 115 -2.69 2.40 -12.32
N ILE A 116 -3.60 1.58 -12.84
CA ILE A 116 -3.33 0.63 -13.92
C ILE A 116 -4.32 0.84 -15.05
N THR A 117 -3.83 1.11 -16.25
CA THR A 117 -4.66 1.16 -17.45
C THR A 117 -4.96 -0.24 -17.96
N ALA A 118 -3.91 -1.05 -18.16
CA ALA A 118 -3.99 -2.46 -18.50
C ALA A 118 -2.91 -3.24 -17.74
N GLY A 119 -3.22 -4.43 -17.24
CA GLY A 119 -2.18 -5.33 -16.70
C GLY A 119 -2.57 -6.11 -15.46
N THR A 120 -1.56 -6.58 -14.75
CA THR A 120 -1.72 -7.40 -13.56
C THR A 120 -0.99 -6.77 -12.38
N LEU A 121 -1.67 -6.65 -11.24
CA LEU A 121 -1.06 -6.34 -9.96
C LEU A 121 -1.35 -7.43 -8.95
N SER A 122 -0.36 -7.95 -8.25
CA SER A 122 -0.66 -8.95 -7.20
C SER A 122 -1.21 -8.27 -5.95
N SER A 123 -0.63 -7.17 -5.47
CA SER A 123 -1.11 -6.49 -4.27
C SER A 123 -0.96 -4.97 -4.30
N ALA A 124 -1.94 -4.27 -3.73
CA ALA A 124 -1.94 -2.82 -3.55
C ALA A 124 -2.27 -2.45 -2.11
N GLY A 125 -1.43 -1.64 -1.47
CA GLY A 125 -1.65 -1.18 -0.10
C GLY A 125 -1.56 -2.33 0.90
N THR A 126 -0.38 -2.92 1.03
CA THR A 126 -0.14 -4.05 1.93
C THR A 126 0.61 -3.58 3.17
N ILE A 127 0.03 -3.81 4.35
CA ILE A 127 0.66 -3.53 5.64
C ILE A 127 0.76 -4.83 6.45
N THR A 128 1.98 -5.21 6.83
CA THR A 128 2.17 -6.48 7.54
C THR A 128 2.01 -6.31 9.05
N ASN A 129 2.76 -5.41 9.68
CA ASN A 129 2.74 -5.23 11.13
C ASN A 129 2.63 -3.75 11.51
N ILE A 130 1.69 -3.45 12.40
CA ILE A 130 1.57 -2.17 13.10
C ILE A 130 1.63 -2.47 14.59
N LEU A 131 2.59 -1.86 15.28
CA LEU A 131 2.72 -1.85 16.74
C LEU A 131 2.72 -0.42 17.23
N ASP A 132 1.68 -0.02 17.96
CA ASP A 132 1.49 1.36 18.46
C ASP A 132 1.54 2.45 17.37
N GLY A 133 1.43 2.03 16.10
CA GLY A 133 1.53 2.90 14.93
C GLY A 133 0.16 3.40 14.49
N THR A 134 0.17 4.49 13.72
CA THR A 134 -1.05 5.07 13.13
C THR A 134 -0.94 5.14 11.62
N ILE A 135 -1.98 4.68 10.93
CA ILE A 135 -2.17 4.94 9.50
C ILE A 135 -3.50 5.64 9.28
N THR A 136 -3.52 6.81 8.63
CA THR A 136 -4.81 7.44 8.32
C THR A 136 -5.52 6.67 7.20
N SER A 137 -4.86 6.40 6.09
CA SER A 137 -5.52 5.75 4.96
C SER A 137 -4.65 4.77 4.19
N VAL A 138 -5.20 3.60 3.89
CA VAL A 138 -4.66 2.62 2.94
C VAL A 138 -5.63 2.50 1.78
N LEU A 139 -5.23 2.93 0.58
CA LEU A 139 -6.05 2.91 -0.62
C LEU A 139 -5.67 1.74 -1.51
N GLY A 140 -6.68 1.04 -2.01
CA GLY A 140 -6.53 0.05 -3.08
C GLY A 140 -6.11 0.66 -4.41
N ALA A 141 -5.93 -0.19 -5.42
CA ALA A 141 -5.58 0.26 -6.76
C ALA A 141 -6.77 0.85 -7.50
N THR A 142 -6.48 1.69 -8.51
CA THR A 142 -7.45 2.06 -9.55
C THR A 142 -7.06 1.35 -10.84
N ILE A 143 -7.97 0.55 -11.40
CA ILE A 143 -7.71 -0.29 -12.57
C ILE A 143 -8.77 -0.04 -13.64
N THR A 144 -8.34 0.37 -14.83
CA THR A 144 -9.24 0.49 -15.99
C THR A 144 -9.53 -0.89 -16.57
N ALA A 145 -8.49 -1.66 -16.89
CA ALA A 145 -8.60 -3.04 -17.35
C ALA A 145 -7.52 -3.91 -16.67
N GLY A 146 -7.88 -5.08 -16.16
CA GLY A 146 -6.85 -6.03 -15.68
C GLY A 146 -7.23 -6.89 -14.50
N THR A 147 -6.20 -7.39 -13.83
CA THR A 147 -6.34 -8.28 -12.68
C THR A 147 -5.62 -7.71 -11.47
N LEU A 148 -6.29 -7.72 -10.32
CA LEU A 148 -5.69 -7.46 -9.01
C LEU A 148 -5.95 -8.63 -8.08
N SER A 149 -4.93 -9.18 -7.43
CA SER A 149 -5.17 -10.24 -6.46
C SER A 149 -5.69 -9.67 -5.14
N SER A 150 -5.04 -8.65 -4.56
CA SER A 150 -5.52 -8.03 -3.31
C SER A 150 -5.37 -6.52 -3.25
N ALA A 151 -6.34 -5.85 -2.62
CA ALA A 151 -6.32 -4.42 -2.37
C ALA A 151 -6.61 -4.14 -0.88
N GLY A 152 -5.76 -3.34 -0.23
CA GLY A 152 -5.93 -2.98 1.18
C GLY A 152 -5.82 -4.20 2.09
N THR A 153 -4.62 -4.79 2.17
CA THR A 153 -4.37 -5.98 3.01
C THR A 153 -3.62 -5.56 4.27
N ILE A 154 -4.19 -5.86 5.43
CA ILE A 154 -3.58 -5.62 6.74
C ILE A 154 -3.44 -6.96 7.47
N THR A 155 -2.23 -7.35 7.84
CA THR A 155 -2.03 -8.65 8.50
C THR A 155 -2.14 -8.56 10.01
N ASN A 156 -1.36 -7.71 10.68
CA ASN A 156 -1.33 -7.61 12.13
C ASN A 156 -1.41 -6.15 12.59
N ILE A 157 -2.33 -5.88 13.50
CA ILE A 157 -2.39 -4.64 14.29
C ILE A 157 -2.31 -5.03 15.76
N LEU A 158 -1.30 -4.51 16.46
CA LEU A 158 -1.15 -4.59 17.90
C LEU A 158 -1.13 -3.17 18.47
N ASP A 159 -2.16 -2.79 19.24
CA ASP A 159 -2.32 -1.46 19.84
C ASP A 159 -2.29 -0.27 18.83
N GLY A 160 -2.26 -0.58 17.53
CA GLY A 160 -2.21 0.40 16.45
C GLY A 160 -3.59 0.86 15.98
N THR A 161 -3.59 1.93 15.19
CA THR A 161 -4.82 2.51 14.63
C THR A 161 -4.73 2.65 13.11
N ILE A 162 -5.78 2.25 12.41
CA ILE A 162 -6.02 2.61 11.01
C ILE A 162 -7.35 3.33 10.88
N THR A 163 -7.39 4.53 10.29
CA THR A 163 -8.69 5.20 10.08
C THR A 163 -9.47 4.53 8.96
N SER A 164 -8.87 4.30 7.79
CA SER A 164 -9.58 3.69 6.66
C SER A 164 -8.73 2.74 5.83
N VAL A 165 -9.29 1.58 5.52
CA VAL A 165 -8.78 0.66 4.48
C VAL A 165 -9.78 0.64 3.34
N LEU A 166 -9.40 1.12 2.16
CA LEU A 166 -10.25 1.20 0.99
C LEU A 166 -9.88 0.11 -0.02
N GLY A 167 -10.89 -0.58 -0.54
CA GLY A 167 -10.76 -1.51 -1.65
C GLY A 167 -10.35 -0.83 -2.96
N ALA A 168 -10.19 -1.63 -4.01
CA ALA A 168 -9.86 -1.12 -5.33
C ALA A 168 -11.08 -0.56 -6.07
N THR A 169 -10.81 0.33 -7.02
CA THR A 169 -11.78 0.76 -8.04
C THR A 169 -11.41 0.11 -9.36
N ILE A 170 -12.30 -0.72 -9.92
CA ILE A 170 -12.06 -1.44 -11.17
C ILE A 170 -13.16 -1.12 -12.19
N THR A 171 -12.76 -0.62 -13.36
CA THR A 171 -13.71 -0.40 -14.45
C THR A 171 -14.04 -1.71 -15.17
N ALA A 172 -13.02 -2.49 -15.57
CA ALA A 172 -13.15 -3.80 -16.17
C ALA A 172 -12.10 -4.75 -15.60
N GLY A 173 -12.48 -5.92 -15.08
CA GLY A 173 -11.47 -6.90 -14.68
C GLY A 173 -11.83 -7.81 -13.52
N THR A 174 -10.79 -8.34 -12.88
CA THR A 174 -10.93 -9.28 -11.77
C THR A 174 -10.21 -8.75 -10.54
N LEU A 175 -10.88 -8.82 -9.40
CA LEU A 175 -10.29 -8.63 -8.08
C LEU A 175 -10.52 -9.87 -7.23
N SER A 176 -9.48 -10.45 -6.64
CA SER A 176 -9.69 -11.58 -5.73
C SER A 176 -10.16 -11.10 -4.36
N SER A 177 -9.48 -10.14 -3.71
CA SER A 177 -9.90 -9.63 -2.41
C SER A 177 -9.74 -8.12 -2.24
N ALA A 178 -10.68 -7.50 -1.51
CA ALA A 178 -10.64 -6.08 -1.14
C ALA A 178 -10.85 -5.91 0.36
N GLY A 179 -10.00 -5.12 1.02
CA GLY A 179 -10.14 -4.81 2.45
C GLY A 179 -9.99 -6.06 3.32
N THR A 180 -8.84 -6.74 3.23
CA THR A 180 -8.56 -7.94 4.04
C THR A 180 -7.83 -7.55 5.32
N VAL A 181 -8.33 -7.97 6.47
CA VAL A 181 -7.72 -7.74 7.79
C VAL A 181 -7.61 -9.06 8.53
N THR A 182 -6.40 -9.50 8.87
CA THR A 182 -6.22 -10.83 9.48
C THR A 182 -6.29 -10.81 11.00
N ASN A 183 -5.43 -10.02 11.67
CA ASN A 183 -5.35 -10.02 13.13
C ASN A 183 -5.37 -8.58 13.67
N ILE A 184 -6.27 -8.34 14.62
CA ILE A 184 -6.28 -7.15 15.46
C ILE A 184 -6.21 -7.58 16.92
N LEU A 185 -5.20 -7.12 17.64
CA LEU A 185 -5.05 -7.25 19.09
C LEU A 185 -4.98 -5.86 19.70
N ASN A 186 -5.98 -5.47 20.50
CA ASN A 186 -6.11 -4.11 21.09
C ASN A 186 -6.08 -2.93 20.09
N GLY A 187 -6.01 -3.21 18.79
CA GLY A 187 -5.96 -2.20 17.76
C GLY A 187 -7.34 -1.71 17.32
N THR A 188 -7.35 -0.64 16.53
CA THR A 188 -8.59 -0.06 16.00
C THR A 188 -8.51 0.13 14.49
N ILE A 189 -9.56 -0.26 13.77
CA ILE A 189 -9.83 0.19 12.41
C ILE A 189 -11.16 0.92 12.37
N THR A 190 -11.19 2.19 11.96
CA THR A 190 -12.50 2.90 11.89
C THR A 190 -13.34 2.37 10.72
N SER A 191 -12.75 2.15 9.55
CA SER A 191 -13.53 1.70 8.39
C SER A 191 -12.75 0.78 7.46
N VAL A 192 -13.40 -0.30 7.02
CA VAL A 192 -12.96 -1.15 5.92
C VAL A 192 -14.00 -1.08 4.81
N LEU A 193 -13.64 -0.54 3.65
CA LEU A 193 -14.51 -0.41 2.48
C LEU A 193 -14.13 -1.45 1.43
N GLY A 194 -15.14 -2.14 0.90
CA GLY A 194 -15.01 -3.05 -0.23
C GLY A 194 -14.65 -2.34 -1.54
N ALA A 195 -14.54 -3.12 -2.61
CA ALA A 195 -14.21 -2.59 -3.93
C ALA A 195 -15.42 -1.95 -4.63
N THR A 196 -15.12 -1.06 -5.57
CA THR A 196 -16.10 -0.59 -6.56
C THR A 196 -15.75 -1.19 -7.91
N ILE A 197 -16.64 -1.99 -8.48
CA ILE A 197 -16.43 -2.64 -9.79
C ILE A 197 -17.55 -2.25 -10.76
N THR A 198 -17.20 -1.62 -11.87
CA THR A 198 -18.17 -1.31 -12.92
C THR A 198 -18.50 -2.57 -13.70
N ALA A 199 -17.50 -3.26 -14.26
CA ALA A 199 -17.64 -4.52 -14.95
C ALA A 199 -16.59 -5.54 -14.49
N GLY A 200 -17.00 -6.77 -14.16
CA GLY A 200 -16.05 -7.82 -13.79
C GLY A 200 -16.41 -8.68 -12.59
N THR A 201 -15.38 -9.21 -11.93
CA THR A 201 -15.55 -10.20 -10.85
C THR A 201 -14.82 -9.75 -9.59
N LEU A 202 -15.50 -9.85 -8.44
CA LEU A 202 -14.90 -9.80 -7.11
C LEU A 202 -15.07 -11.13 -6.39
N SER A 203 -13.98 -11.75 -5.90
CA SER A 203 -14.16 -12.95 -5.07
C SER A 203 -14.61 -12.61 -3.65
N SER A 204 -13.92 -11.70 -2.94
CA SER A 204 -14.31 -11.30 -1.58
C SER A 204 -14.09 -9.82 -1.26
N ALA A 205 -14.95 -9.26 -0.40
CA ALA A 205 -14.80 -7.92 0.14
C ALA A 205 -15.01 -7.88 1.65
N GLY A 206 -14.14 -7.14 2.36
CA GLY A 206 -14.24 -6.90 3.80
C GLY A 206 -13.97 -8.15 4.63
N THR A 207 -12.98 -8.97 4.25
CA THR A 207 -12.64 -10.21 4.96
C THR A 207 -11.91 -9.88 6.26
N ILE A 208 -12.44 -10.33 7.41
CA ILE A 208 -11.85 -10.10 8.74
C ILE A 208 -11.77 -11.43 9.48
N THR A 209 -10.59 -11.81 9.97
CA THR A 209 -10.41 -13.15 10.56
C THR A 209 -10.39 -13.16 12.09
N ASN A 210 -9.50 -12.38 12.73
CA ASN A 210 -9.33 -12.40 14.17
C ASN A 210 -9.35 -10.99 14.75
N ILE A 211 -10.21 -10.77 15.75
CA ILE A 211 -10.21 -9.57 16.58
C ILE A 211 -10.20 -10.04 18.04
N LEU A 212 -9.16 -9.68 18.78
CA LEU A 212 -9.07 -9.88 20.22
C LEU A 212 -8.88 -8.53 20.88
N ASP A 213 -9.85 -8.09 21.67
CA ASP A 213 -9.86 -6.79 22.38
C ASP A 213 -9.65 -5.56 21.47
N GLY A 214 -9.72 -5.74 20.15
CA GLY A 214 -9.67 -4.70 19.14
C GLY A 214 -11.06 -4.28 18.67
N THR A 215 -11.11 -3.24 17.83
CA THR A 215 -12.37 -2.71 17.29
C THR A 215 -12.29 -2.47 15.79
N ILE A 216 -13.34 -2.85 15.07
CA ILE A 216 -13.63 -2.33 13.72
C ILE A 216 -14.99 -1.63 13.76
N THR A 217 -15.04 -0.33 13.48
CA THR A 217 -16.31 0.42 13.62
C THR A 217 -17.27 0.15 12.46
N SER A 218 -16.76 0.02 11.23
CA SER A 218 -17.61 -0.23 10.05
C SER A 218 -16.89 -1.08 9.01
N VAL A 219 -17.63 -2.02 8.43
CA VAL A 219 -17.20 -2.82 7.29
C VAL A 219 -18.27 -2.70 6.22
N LEU A 220 -17.92 -2.10 5.08
CA LEU A 220 -18.82 -1.93 3.97
C LEU A 220 -18.45 -2.90 2.85
N GLY A 221 -19.44 -3.58 2.29
CA GLY A 221 -19.26 -4.50 1.17
C GLY A 221 -18.83 -3.81 -0.13
N ALA A 222 -18.78 -4.57 -1.22
CA ALA A 222 -18.46 -4.04 -2.53
C ALA A 222 -19.69 -3.51 -3.28
N THR A 223 -19.45 -2.55 -4.17
CA THR A 223 -20.43 -2.08 -5.15
C THR A 223 -20.08 -2.67 -6.51
N ILE A 224 -20.99 -3.44 -7.12
CA ILE A 224 -20.80 -4.01 -8.46
C ILE A 224 -21.96 -3.59 -9.37
N THR A 225 -21.67 -2.92 -10.48
CA THR A 225 -22.70 -2.48 -11.43
C THR A 225 -23.08 -3.57 -12.43
N ALA A 226 -22.10 -4.22 -13.04
CA ALA A 226 -22.28 -5.27 -14.04
C ALA A 226 -21.23 -6.39 -13.86
N GLY A 227 -21.49 -7.33 -12.95
CA GLY A 227 -20.47 -8.31 -12.59
C GLY A 227 -20.94 -9.33 -11.58
N THR A 228 -19.99 -10.06 -11.01
CA THR A 228 -20.26 -11.06 -9.98
C THR A 228 -19.46 -10.78 -8.72
N ILE A 229 -20.09 -11.02 -7.57
CA ILE A 229 -19.41 -11.13 -6.27
C ILE A 229 -19.63 -12.52 -5.71
N THR A 230 -18.57 -13.18 -5.24
CA THR A 230 -18.71 -14.50 -4.62
C THR A 230 -19.04 -14.40 -3.13
N SER A 231 -18.41 -13.47 -2.38
CA SER A 231 -18.77 -13.21 -0.99
C SER A 231 -18.65 -11.73 -0.60
N VAL A 232 -19.62 -11.28 0.20
CA VAL A 232 -19.57 -10.01 0.94
C VAL A 232 -19.54 -10.39 2.41
N LEU A 233 -18.48 -9.99 3.12
CA LEU A 233 -18.26 -10.27 4.55
C LEU A 233 -17.87 -11.74 4.83
N GLY A 234 -16.56 -12.00 4.87
CA GLY A 234 -16.01 -13.22 5.47
C GLY A 234 -15.76 -12.96 6.94
N ALA A 235 -16.60 -13.51 7.81
CA ALA A 235 -16.36 -13.66 9.24
C ALA A 235 -15.85 -15.09 9.52
#